data_AF-G7K3R6-F1
#
_entry.id   AF-G7K3R6-F1
#
_cell.length_a   1.000
_cell.length_b   1.000
_cell.length_c   1.000
_cell.angle_alpha   90.00
_cell.angle_beta   90.00
_cell.angle_gamma   90.00
#
_symmetry.space_group_name_H-M   'P 1'
#
loop_
_entity.id
_entity.type
_entity.pdbx_description
1 polymer ?
#
loop_
_entity_poly.entity_id
_entity_poly.type
_entity_poly.pdbx_seq_one_letter_code
_entity_poly.pdbx_strand_id
1 'polypeptide(L)'
;MEGTNITDPIPLLTHYKMGKFNLAHRVVLAPLTRMRSYNNVPQTIAVEYYSQRTSKGGLLIAEATGVSDTAQGYPNTPGIWTKEHVEAWKPIVNAVHDKGGIFFCQIWHAGRVSNSVLDQIYGCFFDDQDIAPEPNMKT
;
A
#
# COMPACT_ATOMS: atom_id res chain seq x y z
N MET A 1 -38.73 -15.21 5.55
CA MET A 1 -37.47 -14.51 5.84
C MET A 1 -36.89 -15.18 7.07
N GLU A 2 -35.96 -16.10 6.84
CA GLU A 2 -35.35 -16.92 7.89
C GLU A 2 -34.49 -16.00 8.76
N GLY A 3 -34.87 -15.87 10.03
CA GLY A 3 -34.20 -14.98 10.97
C GLY A 3 -32.81 -15.52 11.29
N THR A 4 -31.80 -14.66 11.17
CA THR A 4 -30.42 -14.97 11.57
C THR A 4 -30.43 -15.48 13.02
N ASN A 5 -30.10 -16.76 13.23
CA ASN A 5 -29.96 -17.32 14.56
C ASN A 5 -28.85 -16.57 15.29
N ILE A 6 -29.15 -15.97 16.46
CA ILE A 6 -28.21 -15.14 17.25
C ILE A 6 -26.98 -15.96 17.72
N THR A 7 -27.01 -17.27 17.57
CA THR A 7 -25.94 -18.22 17.92
C THR A 7 -24.90 -18.42 16.82
N ASP A 8 -25.18 -18.06 15.57
CA ASP A 8 -24.22 -18.26 14.48
C ASP A 8 -23.10 -17.22 14.60
N PRO A 9 -21.81 -17.63 14.52
CA PRO A 9 -20.71 -16.70 14.66
C PRO A 9 -20.73 -15.69 13.51
N ILE A 10 -20.59 -14.41 13.84
CA ILE A 10 -20.59 -13.31 12.86
C ILE A 10 -19.50 -13.60 11.80
N PRO A 11 -19.84 -13.78 10.51
CA PRO A 11 -18.89 -14.27 9.50
C PRO A 11 -17.58 -13.47 9.42
N LEU A 12 -17.66 -12.14 9.54
CA LEU A 12 -16.49 -11.25 9.52
C LEU A 12 -15.55 -11.44 10.72
N LEU A 13 -16.05 -11.91 11.86
CA LEU A 13 -15.29 -12.10 13.09
C LEU A 13 -14.76 -13.53 13.25
N THR A 14 -15.02 -14.40 12.28
CA THR A 14 -14.47 -15.76 12.28
C THR A 14 -13.01 -15.79 11.84
N HIS A 15 -12.25 -16.74 12.39
CA HIS A 15 -10.87 -17.00 11.99
C HIS A 15 -10.77 -17.37 10.49
N TYR A 16 -9.61 -17.10 9.89
CA TYR A 16 -9.33 -17.46 8.51
C TYR A 16 -7.87 -17.83 8.31
N LYS A 17 -7.61 -18.98 7.67
CA LYS A 17 -6.26 -19.42 7.30
C LYS A 17 -5.93 -18.94 5.89
N MET A 18 -5.03 -17.97 5.78
CA MET A 18 -4.54 -17.40 4.53
C MET A 18 -3.11 -17.90 4.26
N GLY A 19 -2.98 -19.01 3.53
CA GLY A 19 -1.69 -19.65 3.30
C GLY A 19 -1.00 -20.04 4.62
N LYS A 20 0.14 -19.40 4.92
CA LYS A 20 0.88 -19.58 6.17
C LYS A 20 0.39 -18.72 7.35
N PHE A 21 -0.52 -17.78 7.10
CA PHE A 21 -1.00 -16.83 8.10
C PHE A 21 -2.34 -17.26 8.66
N ASN A 22 -2.49 -17.17 10.00
CA ASN A 22 -3.75 -17.42 10.68
C ASN A 22 -4.31 -16.08 11.15
N LEU A 23 -5.40 -15.63 10.52
CA LEU A 23 -6.08 -14.39 10.87
C LEU A 23 -7.11 -14.65 11.97
N ALA A 24 -7.17 -13.74 12.94
CA ALA A 24 -8.17 -13.77 14.01
C ALA A 24 -9.58 -13.41 13.51
N HIS A 25 -9.66 -12.62 12.43
CA HIS A 25 -10.89 -12.17 11.81
C HIS A 25 -10.68 -11.89 10.31
N ARG A 26 -11.76 -11.66 9.58
CA ARG A 26 -11.75 -11.40 8.12
C ARG A 26 -11.80 -9.92 7.74
N VAL A 27 -11.73 -9.02 8.73
CA VAL A 27 -11.61 -7.57 8.50
C VAL A 27 -10.16 -7.22 8.17
N VAL A 28 -9.94 -6.52 7.06
CA VAL A 28 -8.61 -6.15 6.54
C VAL A 28 -8.54 -4.63 6.39
N LEU A 29 -7.42 -4.02 6.78
CA LEU A 29 -7.12 -2.65 6.37
C LEU A 29 -6.64 -2.67 4.91
N ALA A 30 -7.48 -2.17 4.01
CA ALA A 30 -7.13 -1.98 2.61
C ALA A 30 -5.94 -1.01 2.46
N PRO A 31 -5.18 -1.08 1.35
CA PRO A 31 -4.14 -0.10 1.07
C PRO A 31 -4.74 1.28 0.82
N LEU A 32 -4.28 2.30 1.56
CA LEU A 32 -4.81 3.66 1.49
C LEU A 32 -3.66 4.67 1.39
N THR A 33 -3.39 5.19 0.20
CA THR A 33 -2.39 6.25 -0.03
C THR A 33 -2.68 7.49 0.81
N ARG A 34 -1.73 7.89 1.67
CA ARG A 34 -1.90 9.03 2.59
C ARG A 34 -1.11 10.27 2.21
N MET A 35 -0.11 10.14 1.34
CA MET A 35 0.76 11.24 0.89
C MET A 35 1.46 11.96 2.06
N ARG A 36 1.98 11.21 3.03
CA ARG A 36 2.63 11.73 4.25
C ARG A 36 4.08 11.28 4.41
N SER A 37 4.73 10.94 3.30
CA SER A 37 6.10 10.44 3.24
C SER A 37 6.96 11.42 2.46
N TYR A 38 7.42 12.49 3.14
CA TYR A 38 8.25 13.53 2.51
C TYR A 38 9.52 12.92 1.91
N ASN A 39 9.87 13.33 0.69
CA ASN A 39 10.97 12.75 -0.08
C ASN A 39 10.90 11.21 -0.21
N ASN A 40 9.68 10.67 -0.25
CA ASN A 40 9.39 9.25 -0.27
C ASN A 40 9.82 8.46 0.98
N VAL A 41 10.26 9.14 2.04
CA VAL A 41 10.63 8.51 3.31
C VAL A 41 9.41 8.45 4.24
N PRO A 42 8.97 7.26 4.68
CA PRO A 42 7.92 7.14 5.70
C PRO A 42 8.25 7.93 6.96
N GLN A 43 7.27 8.66 7.48
CA GLN A 43 7.43 9.52 8.65
C GLN A 43 6.99 8.82 9.94
N THR A 44 7.44 9.32 11.10
CA THR A 44 7.11 8.77 12.42
C THR A 44 5.60 8.68 12.69
N ILE A 45 4.81 9.59 12.13
CA ILE A 45 3.33 9.55 12.22
C ILE A 45 2.72 8.27 11.62
N ALA A 46 3.40 7.62 10.67
CA ALA A 46 2.93 6.37 10.10
C ALA A 46 2.99 5.21 11.13
N VAL A 47 3.92 5.27 12.09
CA VAL A 47 4.01 4.30 13.20
C VAL A 47 2.72 4.30 14.00
N GLU A 48 2.30 5.49 14.45
CA GLU A 48 1.04 5.65 15.18
C GLU A 48 -0.17 5.27 14.32
N TYR A 49 -0.19 5.71 13.05
CA TYR A 49 -1.28 5.43 12.12
C TYR A 49 -1.57 3.93 11.94
N TYR A 50 -0.54 3.12 11.66
CA TYR A 50 -0.71 1.67 11.48
C TYR A 50 -0.89 0.96 12.82
N SER A 51 -0.22 1.40 13.88
CA SER A 51 -0.39 0.85 15.23
C SER A 51 -1.84 0.99 15.72
N GLN A 52 -2.48 2.15 15.55
CA GLN A 52 -3.88 2.36 15.95
C GLN A 52 -4.87 1.45 15.20
N ARG A 53 -4.52 1.03 13.98
CA ARG A 53 -5.36 0.16 13.14
C ARG A 53 -5.07 -1.32 13.30
N THR A 54 -4.10 -1.65 14.15
CA THR A 54 -3.69 -3.04 14.37
C THR A 54 -4.48 -3.65 15.52
N SER A 55 -5.26 -4.68 15.18
CA SER A 55 -5.80 -5.66 16.11
C SER A 55 -4.94 -6.93 16.09
N LYS A 56 -4.93 -7.68 17.20
CA LYS A 56 -4.23 -8.96 17.31
C LYS A 56 -4.75 -9.94 16.26
N GLY A 57 -3.88 -10.48 15.40
CA GLY A 57 -4.22 -11.39 14.32
C GLY A 57 -4.96 -10.74 13.14
N GLY A 58 -5.02 -9.41 13.08
CA GLY A 58 -5.57 -8.67 11.95
C GLY A 58 -4.57 -8.51 10.80
N LEU A 59 -5.08 -8.40 9.57
CA LEU A 59 -4.27 -8.14 8.38
C LEU A 59 -4.36 -6.66 7.98
N LEU A 60 -3.21 -6.04 7.77
CA LEU A 60 -3.07 -4.69 7.25
C LEU A 60 -2.24 -4.72 5.97
N ILE A 61 -2.66 -3.95 4.97
CA ILE A 61 -1.89 -3.70 3.75
C ILE A 61 -1.46 -2.24 3.78
N ALA A 62 -0.15 -2.00 3.70
CA ALA A 62 0.42 -0.67 3.65
C ALA A 62 -0.08 0.09 2.42
N GLU A 63 0.01 1.41 2.49
CA GLU A 63 -0.22 2.28 1.36
C GLU A 63 0.71 1.96 0.17
N ALA A 64 0.29 2.38 -1.03
CA ALA A 64 1.03 2.15 -2.26
C ALA A 64 2.48 2.66 -2.11
N THR A 65 3.44 1.74 -2.23
CA THR A 65 4.85 2.01 -1.95
C THR A 65 5.67 1.81 -3.21
N GLY A 66 6.28 2.88 -3.71
CA GLY A 66 7.03 2.88 -4.96
C GLY A 66 8.30 2.03 -4.89
N VAL A 67 8.62 1.32 -5.98
CA VAL A 67 9.80 0.46 -6.11
C VAL A 67 11.02 1.14 -6.74
N SER A 68 10.85 2.37 -7.21
CA SER A 68 11.90 3.22 -7.78
C SER A 68 11.44 4.68 -7.67
N ASP A 69 12.36 5.59 -7.99
CA ASP A 69 12.05 6.98 -8.31
C ASP A 69 11.06 7.07 -9.49
N THR A 70 11.23 6.25 -10.53
CA THR A 70 10.36 6.22 -11.71
C THR A 70 8.94 5.68 -11.46
N ALA A 71 8.70 5.10 -10.28
CA ALA A 71 7.44 4.43 -9.94
C ALA A 71 6.37 5.38 -9.39
N GLN A 72 6.74 6.63 -9.08
CA GLN A 72 5.88 7.58 -8.39
C GLN A 72 4.82 8.18 -9.33
N GLY A 73 3.58 8.28 -8.84
CA GLY A 73 2.49 8.98 -9.53
C GLY A 73 1.83 10.07 -8.70
N TYR A 74 2.21 10.20 -7.42
CA TYR A 74 1.67 11.18 -6.49
C TYR A 74 2.79 11.75 -5.60
N PRO A 75 2.65 12.99 -5.11
CA PRO A 75 3.62 13.55 -4.19
C PRO A 75 3.57 12.85 -2.83
N ASN A 76 4.71 12.78 -2.15
CA ASN A 76 4.86 12.30 -0.78
C ASN A 76 4.32 10.87 -0.53
N THR A 77 4.31 10.02 -1.57
CA THR A 77 4.06 8.58 -1.44
C THR A 77 5.34 7.87 -1.00
N PRO A 78 5.26 6.87 -0.11
CA PRO A 78 6.46 6.20 0.39
C PRO A 78 7.16 5.39 -0.69
N GLY A 79 8.45 5.17 -0.49
CA GLY A 79 9.29 4.29 -1.28
C GLY A 79 9.78 3.05 -0.54
N ILE A 80 10.38 2.12 -1.28
CA ILE A 80 11.07 0.94 -0.74
C ILE A 80 12.35 0.53 -1.52
N TRP A 81 12.96 1.45 -2.28
CA TRP A 81 14.14 1.15 -3.10
C TRP A 81 15.50 1.57 -2.50
N THR A 82 15.49 2.42 -1.47
CA THR A 82 16.72 2.86 -0.80
C THR A 82 16.84 2.21 0.57
N LYS A 83 18.08 2.16 1.10
CA LYS A 83 18.32 1.72 2.48
C LYS A 83 17.59 2.62 3.49
N GLU A 84 17.56 3.93 3.24
CA GLU A 84 16.85 4.90 4.08
C GLU A 84 15.35 4.58 4.17
N HIS A 85 14.72 4.23 3.05
CA HIS A 85 13.31 3.81 3.04
C HIS A 85 13.11 2.56 3.90
N VAL A 86 13.98 1.56 3.76
CA VAL A 86 13.90 0.33 4.56
C VAL A 86 14.03 0.64 6.06
N GLU A 87 15.01 1.46 6.46
CA GLU A 87 15.17 1.86 7.87
C GLU A 87 13.96 2.63 8.41
N ALA A 88 13.36 3.50 7.60
CA ALA A 88 12.16 4.24 7.97
C ALA A 88 10.90 3.34 8.11
N TRP A 89 10.80 2.25 7.34
CA TRP A 89 9.69 1.29 7.45
C TRP A 89 9.80 0.37 8.66
N LYS A 90 11.01 0.03 9.12
CA LYS A 90 11.23 -0.87 10.28
C LYS A 90 10.41 -0.51 11.53
N PRO A 91 10.42 0.73 12.06
CA PRO A 91 9.64 1.06 13.24
C PRO A 91 8.13 0.90 13.03
N ILE A 92 7.64 1.14 11.80
CA ILE A 92 6.22 0.96 11.44
C ILE A 92 5.87 -0.53 11.47
N VAL A 93 6.69 -1.37 10.83
CA VAL A 93 6.52 -2.83 10.81
C VAL A 93 6.56 -3.39 12.23
N ASN A 94 7.53 -2.96 13.04
CA ASN A 94 7.66 -3.37 14.44
C ASN A 94 6.40 -3.02 15.24
N ALA A 95 5.88 -1.79 15.13
CA ALA A 95 4.68 -1.39 15.87
C ALA A 95 3.42 -2.21 15.51
N VAL A 96 3.31 -2.70 14.26
CA VAL A 96 2.24 -3.63 13.87
C VAL A 96 2.48 -5.02 14.45
N HIS A 97 3.71 -5.53 14.37
CA HIS A 97 4.07 -6.85 14.90
C HIS A 97 3.98 -6.92 16.42
N ASP A 98 4.35 -5.87 17.14
CA ASP A 98 4.25 -5.78 18.61
C ASP A 98 2.80 -5.92 19.10
N LYS A 99 1.82 -5.54 18.26
CA LYS A 99 0.38 -5.74 18.51
C LYS A 99 -0.16 -7.08 17.97
N GLY A 100 0.71 -7.92 17.40
CA GLY A 100 0.36 -9.20 16.82
C GLY A 100 -0.38 -9.10 15.48
N GLY A 101 -0.26 -7.98 14.78
CA GLY A 101 -0.80 -7.80 13.43
C GLY A 101 0.08 -8.46 12.35
N ILE A 102 -0.52 -8.70 11.19
CA ILE A 102 0.18 -9.12 9.98
C ILE A 102 0.19 -7.93 9.02
N PHE A 103 1.37 -7.60 8.49
CA PHE A 103 1.56 -6.40 7.68
C PHE A 103 2.20 -6.69 6.34
N PHE A 104 1.53 -6.31 5.26
CA PHE A 104 2.03 -6.47 3.90
C PHE A 104 2.36 -5.11 3.29
N CYS A 105 3.46 -5.03 2.54
CA CYS A 105 3.79 -3.87 1.73
C CYS A 105 3.12 -3.99 0.35
N GLN A 106 2.33 -2.99 -0.06
CA GLN A 106 1.80 -2.93 -1.41
C GLN A 106 2.87 -2.37 -2.36
N ILE A 107 3.51 -3.27 -3.09
CA ILE A 107 4.46 -2.92 -4.14
C ILE A 107 3.75 -2.21 -5.29
N TRP A 108 4.22 -1.01 -5.63
CA TRP A 108 3.52 -0.11 -6.55
C TRP A 108 4.44 0.49 -7.62
N HIS A 109 3.89 0.65 -8.82
CA HIS A 109 4.43 1.46 -9.92
C HIS A 109 3.25 2.13 -10.62
N ALA A 110 3.24 3.46 -10.70
CA ALA A 110 2.14 4.22 -11.30
C ALA A 110 2.07 4.06 -12.82
N GLY A 111 3.22 3.83 -13.46
CA GLY A 111 3.34 3.74 -14.91
C GLY A 111 2.93 5.08 -15.51
N ARG A 112 2.07 5.05 -16.53
CA ARG A 112 1.56 6.27 -17.19
C ARG A 112 0.73 7.19 -16.30
N VAL A 113 0.25 6.72 -15.15
CA VAL A 113 -0.52 7.54 -14.20
C VAL A 113 0.43 8.34 -13.32
N SER A 114 1.38 9.02 -13.97
CA SER A 114 2.28 10.02 -13.40
C SER A 114 1.97 11.37 -14.06
N ASN A 115 2.66 12.43 -13.65
CA ASN A 115 2.56 13.72 -14.33
C ASN A 115 3.94 14.28 -14.62
N SER A 116 4.02 15.13 -15.65
CA SER A 116 5.26 15.73 -16.14
C SER A 116 6.09 16.43 -15.07
N VAL A 117 5.43 16.95 -14.01
CA VAL A 117 6.12 17.58 -12.88
C VAL A 117 6.86 16.53 -12.04
N LEU A 118 6.24 15.40 -11.74
CA LEU A 118 6.89 14.29 -11.04
C LEU A 118 7.92 13.61 -11.94
N ASP A 119 7.64 13.50 -13.23
CA ASP A 119 8.53 12.90 -14.22
C ASP A 119 9.84 13.71 -14.37
N GLN A 120 9.75 15.04 -14.34
CA GLN A 120 10.92 15.93 -14.37
C GLN A 120 11.73 15.90 -13.07
N ILE A 121 11.08 15.69 -11.91
CA ILE A 121 11.74 15.67 -10.60
C ILE A 121 12.38 14.30 -10.33
N TYR A 122 11.75 13.21 -10.76
CA TYR A 122 12.12 11.83 -10.43
C TYR A 122 12.57 10.98 -11.64
N GLY A 123 12.62 11.55 -12.84
CA GLY A 123 13.15 10.91 -14.04
C GLY A 123 12.20 9.90 -14.73
N CYS A 124 10.90 9.93 -14.45
CA CYS A 124 9.92 9.03 -15.09
C CYS A 124 9.66 9.43 -16.56
N PHE A 125 10.47 8.99 -17.51
CA PHE A 125 10.14 9.14 -18.94
C PHE A 125 9.19 8.02 -19.40
N PHE A 126 7.88 8.24 -19.29
CA PHE A 126 6.89 7.57 -20.13
C PHE A 126 6.11 8.67 -20.87
N ASP A 127 6.58 9.02 -22.06
CA ASP A 127 6.00 10.09 -22.87
C ASP A 127 4.68 9.60 -23.52
N ASP A 128 3.68 10.48 -23.61
CA ASP A 128 2.43 10.23 -24.36
C ASP A 128 2.70 10.01 -25.86
N GLN A 129 3.93 10.27 -26.34
CA GLN A 129 4.36 10.00 -27.72
C GLN A 129 4.35 8.52 -28.11
N ASP A 130 4.38 7.58 -27.16
CA ASP A 130 4.29 6.14 -27.45
C ASP A 130 2.82 5.67 -27.72
N ILE A 131 1.84 6.56 -27.61
CA ILE A 131 0.41 6.30 -27.86
C ILE A 131 -0.15 7.22 -28.98
N ALA A 132 0.71 7.81 -29.80
CA ALA A 132 0.24 8.41 -31.04
C ALA A 132 -0.16 7.28 -32.01
N PRO A 133 -1.37 7.26 -32.60
CA PRO A 133 -1.65 6.35 -33.70
C PRO A 133 -0.65 6.67 -34.84
N GLU A 134 0.01 5.62 -35.35
CA GLU A 134 0.91 5.68 -36.50
C GLU A 134 0.30 6.58 -37.60
N PRO A 135 1.03 7.57 -38.16
CA PRO A 135 0.42 8.62 -38.98
C PRO A 135 -0.22 8.17 -40.30
N ASN A 136 -0.26 6.88 -40.64
CA ASN A 136 -0.55 6.41 -42.00
C ASN A 136 -1.33 5.08 -42.12
N MET A 137 -2.19 4.71 -41.18
CA MET A 137 -3.12 3.60 -41.44
C MET A 137 -4.35 4.11 -42.21
N LYS A 138 -4.22 4.18 -43.54
CA LYS A 138 -5.35 4.41 -44.46
C LYS A 138 -6.31 3.21 -44.42
N THR A 139 -7.60 3.48 -44.24
CA THR A 139 -8.71 2.57 -44.60
C THR A 139 -8.84 2.44 -46.11
#